data_AF-A0A970R223-F1
#
_entry.id   AF-A0A970R223-F1
#
_cell.length_a   1.000
_cell.length_b   1.000
_cell.length_c   1.000
_cell.angle_alpha   90.00
_cell.angle_beta   90.00
_cell.angle_gamma   90.00
#
_symmetry.space_group_name_H-M   'P 1'
#
loop_
_entity.id
_entity.type
_entity.pdbx_description
1 polymer ?
#
loop_
_entity_poly.entity_id
_entity_poly.type
_entity_poly.pdbx_seq_one_letter_code
_entity_poly.pdbx_strand_id
1 'polypeptide(L)' 'METALIKLTAPGTMKLLKELEAMKLLLILKTEHSEELHLSEKYAGKLPLQVAEKLQDHIENSRNEWNNNI' A
#
# COMPACT_ATOMS: atom_id res chain seq x y z
N MET A 1 2.65 23.06 -15.05
CA MET A 1 3.83 22.22 -14.75
C MET A 1 3.52 20.85 -15.30
N GLU A 2 4.27 20.42 -16.31
CA GLU A 2 4.11 19.09 -16.92
C GLU A 2 5.07 18.11 -16.25
N THR A 3 4.55 16.95 -15.86
CA THR A 3 5.34 15.87 -15.25
C THR A 3 5.44 14.72 -16.25
N ALA A 4 6.66 14.28 -16.55
CA ALA A 4 6.92 13.16 -17.43
C ALA A 4 7.47 11.97 -16.64
N LEU A 5 6.87 10.79 -16.83
CA LEU A 5 7.35 9.54 -16.27
C LEU A 5 8.47 8.97 -17.16
N ILE A 6 9.67 8.86 -16.59
CA ILE A 6 10.86 8.37 -17.28
C ILE A 6 11.29 7.03 -16.69
N LYS A 7 11.41 6.01 -17.54
CA LYS A 7 11.90 4.68 -17.16
C LYS A 7 13.41 4.61 -17.33
N LEU A 8 14.12 4.20 -16.27
CA LEU A 8 15.56 3.99 -16.31
C LEU A 8 15.88 2.61 -16.90
N THR A 9 16.67 2.59 -17.97
CA THR A 9 17.06 1.36 -18.68
C THR A 9 18.48 0.91 -18.36
N ALA A 10 19.35 1.81 -17.88
CA ALA A 10 20.75 1.51 -17.60
C ALA A 10 21.12 1.74 -16.12
N PRO A 11 21.98 0.88 -15.53
CA PRO A 11 22.38 0.97 -14.12
C PRO A 11 23.25 2.19 -13.77
N GLY A 12 23.61 3.04 -14.73
CA GLY A 12 24.35 4.30 -14.51
C GLY A 12 23.49 5.57 -14.52
N THR A 13 22.25 5.50 -15.00
CA THR A 13 21.43 6.70 -15.27
C THR A 13 20.96 7.40 -13.99
N MET A 14 20.91 6.69 -12.87
CA MET A 14 20.54 7.25 -11.57
C MET A 14 21.51 8.34 -11.09
N LYS A 15 22.81 8.19 -11.39
CA LYS A 15 23.81 9.21 -11.03
C LYS A 15 23.61 10.49 -11.84
N LEU A 16 23.32 10.33 -13.12
CA LEU A 16 23.07 11.43 -14.06
C LEU A 16 21.81 12.23 -13.68
N LEU A 17 20.76 11.54 -13.23
CA LEU A 17 19.56 12.18 -12.68
C LEU A 17 19.85 13.01 -11.43
N LYS A 18 20.65 12.47 -10.49
CA LYS A 18 21.05 13.22 -9.29
C LYS A 18 21.87 14.46 -9.64
N GLU A 19 22.73 14.38 -10.65
CA GLU A 19 23.50 15.52 -11.14
C GLU A 19 22.59 16.59 -11.77
N LEU A 20 21.59 16.18 -12.55
CA LEU A 20 20.59 17.09 -13.13
C LEU A 20 19.66 17.72 -12.07
N GLU A 21 19.34 16.97 -11.01
CA GLU A 21 18.62 17.48 -9.84
C GLU A 21 19.46 18.52 -9.08
N ALA A 22 20.75 18.28 -8.90
CA ALA A 22 21.68 19.25 -8.29
C ALA A 22 21.77 20.55 -9.10
N MET A 23 21.61 20.46 -10.43
CA MET A 23 21.51 21.60 -11.34
C MET A 23 20.12 22.27 -11.35
N LYS A 24 19.15 21.77 -10.57
CA LYS A 24 17.75 22.25 -10.50
C LYS A 24 16.98 22.17 -11.83
N LEU A 25 17.42 21.33 -12.75
CA LEU A 25 16.77 21.15 -14.06
C LEU A 25 15.60 20.17 -13.99
N LEU A 26 15.62 19.27 -13.01
CA LEU A 26 14.57 18.29 -12.76
C LEU A 26 14.44 18.03 -11.26
N LEU A 27 13.26 17.62 -10.84
CA LEU A 27 12.95 17.28 -9.46
C LEU A 27 12.63 15.79 -9.44
N ILE A 28 13.42 14.99 -8.74
CA ILE A 28 13.20 13.54 -8.69
C ILE A 28 12.03 13.31 -7.74
N LEU A 29 10.84 13.17 -8.32
CA LEU A 29 9.65 12.73 -7.59
C LEU A 29 9.83 11.24 -7.28
N LYS A 30 10.53 10.93 -6.19
CA LYS A 30 10.40 9.61 -5.57
C LYS A 30 8.96 9.52 -5.11
N THR A 31 8.14 8.85 -5.90
CA THR A 31 7.01 8.13 -5.32
C THR A 31 7.64 7.10 -4.42
N GLU A 32 7.80 7.46 -3.15
CA GLU A 32 7.79 6.49 -2.08
C GLU A 32 6.67 5.54 -2.48
N HIS A 33 7.01 4.34 -2.94
CA HIS A 33 6.02 3.28 -3.00
C HIS A 33 5.58 3.20 -1.56
N SER A 34 4.43 3.82 -1.25
CA SER A 34 3.72 3.61 -0.01
C SER A 34 3.74 2.12 0.11
N GLU A 35 4.54 1.61 1.07
CA GLU A 35 4.57 0.20 1.37
C GLU A 35 3.10 -0.17 1.44
N GLU A 36 2.64 -1.05 0.54
CA GLU A 36 1.32 -1.63 0.63
C GLU A 36 1.38 -2.47 1.90
N LEU A 37 1.27 -1.79 3.05
CA LEU A 37 1.18 -2.40 4.35
C LEU A 37 0.02 -3.36 4.21
N HIS A 38 0.35 -4.65 4.26
CA HIS A 38 -0.61 -5.70 4.11
C HIS A 38 -1.74 -5.38 5.10
N LEU A 39 -3.01 -5.41 4.68
CA LEU A 39 -4.11 -4.90 5.50
C LEU A 39 -4.10 -5.53 6.91
N SER A 40 -3.60 -6.77 7.03
CA SER A 40 -3.33 -7.44 8.30
C SER A 40 -2.41 -6.63 9.23
N GLU A 41 -1.33 -6.04 8.73
CA GLU A 41 -0.39 -5.21 9.50
C GLU A 41 -0.97 -3.85 9.84
N LYS A 42 -1.79 -3.27 8.96
CA LYS A 42 -2.49 -2.00 9.22
C LYS A 42 -3.46 -2.11 10.39
N TYR A 43 -4.11 -3.26 10.56
CA TYR A 43 -5.13 -3.49 11.59
C TYR A 43 -4.67 -4.40 12.74
N ALA A 44 -3.44 -4.94 12.70
CA ALA A 44 -2.85 -5.72 13.80
C ALA A 44 -2.84 -4.89 15.10
N GLY A 45 -3.51 -5.40 16.14
CA GLY A 45 -3.56 -4.78 17.46
C GLY A 45 -4.34 -3.45 17.56
N LYS A 46 -4.93 -2.95 16.47
CA LYS A 46 -5.73 -1.71 16.43
C LYS A 46 -7.23 -1.96 16.39
N LEU A 47 -7.68 -3.20 16.20
CA LEU A 47 -9.10 -3.52 16.23
C LEU A 47 -9.57 -3.52 17.70
N PRO A 48 -10.53 -2.65 18.09
CA PRO A 48 -11.12 -2.70 19.42
C PRO A 48 -11.79 -4.06 19.63
N LEU A 49 -11.61 -4.69 20.79
CA LEU A 49 -12.19 -6.01 21.11
C LEU A 49 -13.66 -6.12 20.71
N GLN A 50 -14.45 -5.07 20.98
CA GLN A 50 -15.88 -5.01 20.70
C GLN A 50 -16.23 -5.14 19.20
N VAL A 51 -15.33 -4.69 18.31
CA VAL A 51 -15.52 -4.82 16.86
C VAL A 51 -15.08 -6.19 16.38
N ALA A 52 -14.02 -6.76 17.00
CA ALA A 52 -13.57 -8.12 16.72
C ALA A 52 -14.65 -9.15 17.06
N GLU A 53 -15.27 -9.03 18.25
CA GLU A 53 -16.34 -9.93 18.70
C GLU A 53 -17.56 -9.87 17.77
N LYS A 54 -18.02 -8.67 17.40
CA LYS A 54 -19.14 -8.51 16.45
C LYS A 54 -18.86 -9.11 15.08
N LEU A 55 -17.62 -9.05 14.62
CA LEU A 55 -17.22 -9.58 13.32
C LEU A 55 -17.14 -11.11 13.38
N GLN A 56 -16.68 -11.66 14.50
CA GLN A 56 -16.72 -13.10 14.77
C GLN A 56 -18.15 -13.63 14.85
N ASP A 57 -19.05 -12.96 15.58
CA ASP A 57 -20.48 -13.29 15.67
C ASP A 57 -21.15 -13.25 14.30
N HIS A 58 -20.81 -12.28 13.45
CA HIS A 58 -21.36 -12.19 12.10
C HIS A 58 -20.90 -13.35 11.20
N ILE A 59 -19.62 -13.74 11.31
CA ILE A 59 -19.08 -14.90 10.58
C ILE A 59 -19.73 -16.20 11.07
N GLU A 60 -19.92 -16.35 12.37
CA GLU A 60 -20.53 -17.54 12.97
C GLU A 60 -22.00 -17.68 12.59
N ASN A 61 -22.77 -16.59 12.61
CA ASN A 61 -24.13 -16.56 12.09
C ASN A 61 -24.18 -16.89 10.59
N SER A 62 -23.30 -16.31 9.77
CA SER A 62 -23.24 -16.61 8.33
C SER A 62 -22.91 -18.08 8.06
N ARG A 63 -22.02 -18.70 8.86
CA ARG A 63 -21.69 -20.13 8.74
C ARG A 63 -22.85 -21.01 9.15
N ASN A 64 -23.57 -20.65 10.22
CA ASN A 64 -24.76 -21.37 10.66
C ASN A 64 -25.89 -21.26 9.62
N GLU A 65 -26.08 -20.09 9.02
CA GLU A 65 -27.04 -19.90 7.92
C GLU A 65 -26.69 -20.73 6.69
N TRP A 66 -25.40 -20.83 6.35
CA TRP A 66 -24.95 -21.69 5.27
C TRP A 66 -25.17 -23.16 5.62
N ASN A 67 -24.79 -23.60 6.82
CA ASN A 67 -24.91 -24.99 7.25
C ASN A 67 -26.36 -25.47 7.42
N ASN A 68 -27.29 -24.56 7.71
CA ASN A 68 -28.73 -24.85 7.78
C ASN A 68 -29.43 -24.83 6.40
N ASN A 69 -28.74 -24.40 5.33
CA ASN A 69 -29.23 -24.42 3.95
C ASN A 69 -28.64 -25.57 3.10
N ILE A 70 -28.06 -26.59 3.73
CA ILE A 70 -27.55 -27.85 3.13
C ILE A 70 -28.38 -29.01 3.68
#